data_AF-A0AAN9CUS2-F1
#
_entry.id   AF-A0AAN9CUS2-F1
#
_cell.length_a   1.000
_cell.length_b   1.000
_cell.length_c   1.000
_cell.angle_alpha   90.00
_cell.angle_beta   90.00
_cell.angle_gamma   90.00
#
_symmetry.space_group_name_H-M   'P 1'
#
loop_
_entity.id
_entity.type
_entity.pdbx_description
1 polymer ?
#
loop_
_entity_poly.entity_id
_entity_poly.type
_entity_poly.pdbx_seq_one_letter_code
_entity_poly.pdbx_strand_id
1 'polypeptide(L)'
;MDGNLTLNLANFSTLFVCMVLKFPQIFVLMRARTSAGVSLNSLLLELVGFLVFMSYQMYYDYPPLTYLEYPILIAQDVIVLLLILHYNRNLKHSLIYAALFVGGWQLLTVQKWVIDLAMSLCTFISAGSKLAQLQCLWRSKDSGQVSTLTWGLATYTCMARIFTTAITTADTQVLIRFVVMTVLNMWVTVTVIYYKPHAIKQD
;
A
#
# COMPACT_ATOMS: atom_id res chain seq x y z
N MET A 1 -16.11 6.76 27.34
CA MET A 1 -14.73 6.21 27.41
C MET A 1 -14.47 5.18 26.31
N ASP A 2 -15.51 4.54 25.75
CA ASP A 2 -15.38 3.45 24.77
C ASP A 2 -14.87 3.87 23.38
N GLY A 3 -15.18 5.10 22.94
CA GLY A 3 -14.76 5.60 21.62
C GLY A 3 -13.24 5.75 21.44
N ASN A 4 -12.50 6.09 22.51
CA ASN A 4 -11.05 6.19 22.45
C ASN A 4 -10.38 4.81 22.45
N LEU A 5 -11.00 3.83 23.11
CA LEU A 5 -10.49 2.46 23.14
C LEU A 5 -10.60 1.80 21.76
N THR A 6 -11.75 1.93 21.10
CA THR A 6 -11.98 1.38 19.75
C THR A 6 -11.07 2.04 18.72
N LEU A 7 -10.88 3.37 18.81
CA LEU A 7 -9.98 4.11 17.93
C LEU A 7 -8.51 3.71 18.10
N ASN A 8 -8.05 3.57 19.34
CA ASN A 8 -6.70 3.10 19.61
C ASN A 8 -6.51 1.66 19.14
N LEU A 9 -7.47 0.77 19.42
CA LEU A 9 -7.43 -0.63 18.98
C LEU A 9 -7.36 -0.72 17.45
N ALA A 10 -8.15 0.08 16.73
CA ALA A 10 -8.12 0.13 15.27
C ALA A 10 -6.73 0.57 14.75
N ASN A 11 -6.17 1.65 15.27
CA ASN A 11 -4.84 2.12 14.87
C ASN A 11 -3.74 1.09 15.20
N PHE A 12 -3.74 0.51 16.40
CA PHE A 12 -2.77 -0.52 16.79
C PHE A 12 -2.89 -1.80 15.97
N SER A 13 -4.11 -2.26 15.69
CA SER A 13 -4.32 -3.44 14.85
C SER A 13 -3.81 -3.22 13.43
N THR A 14 -4.04 -2.03 12.85
CA THR A 14 -3.57 -1.68 11.52
C THR A 14 -2.05 -1.60 11.47
N LEU A 15 -1.45 -0.95 12.47
CA LEU A 15 0.00 -0.86 12.62
C LEU A 15 0.67 -2.23 12.74
N PHE A 16 0.09 -3.15 13.53
CA PHE A 16 0.60 -4.51 13.67
C PHE A 16 0.52 -5.30 12.35
N VAL A 17 -0.59 -5.21 11.63
CA VAL A 17 -0.75 -5.86 10.32
C VAL A 17 0.27 -5.30 9.31
N CYS A 18 0.43 -3.98 9.26
CA CYS A 18 1.41 -3.31 8.40
C CYS A 18 2.85 -3.66 8.74
N MET A 19 3.19 -3.85 10.02
CA MET A 19 4.51 -4.31 10.42
C MET A 19 4.85 -5.71 9.87
N VAL A 20 3.88 -6.61 9.74
CA VAL A 20 4.16 -8.01 9.36
C VAL A 20 4.02 -8.26 7.86
N LEU A 21 3.29 -7.39 7.15
CA LEU A 21 2.84 -7.59 5.77
C LEU A 21 3.96 -7.89 4.76
N LYS A 22 5.11 -7.21 4.84
CA LYS A 22 6.20 -7.38 3.86
C LYS A 22 7.23 -8.44 4.23
N PHE A 23 7.21 -8.98 5.46
CA PHE A 23 8.18 -9.99 5.88
C PHE A 23 8.16 -11.27 5.03
N PRO A 24 7.01 -11.83 4.62
CA PRO A 24 6.99 -12.98 3.71
C PRO A 24 7.69 -12.68 2.38
N GLN A 25 7.48 -11.48 1.83
CA GLN A 25 8.11 -11.06 0.58
C GLN A 25 9.63 -10.93 0.73
N ILE A 26 10.10 -10.35 1.83
CA ILE A 26 11.54 -10.24 2.14
C ILE A 26 12.16 -11.63 2.28
N PHE A 27 11.52 -12.55 3.00
CA PHE A 27 12.03 -13.90 3.21
C PHE A 27 12.11 -14.71 1.90
N VAL A 28 11.08 -14.62 1.05
CA VAL A 28 11.08 -15.28 -0.27
C VAL A 28 12.21 -14.74 -1.14
N LEU A 29 12.41 -13.42 -1.17
CA LEU A 29 13.47 -12.79 -1.96
C LEU A 29 14.87 -13.21 -1.47
N MET A 30 15.09 -13.24 -0.15
CA MET A 30 16.34 -13.71 0.44
C MET A 30 16.62 -15.18 0.14
N ARG A 31 15.58 -16.03 0.19
CA ARG A 31 15.69 -17.47 -0.09
C ARG A 31 15.95 -17.74 -1.57
N ALA A 32 15.28 -17.02 -2.45
CA ALA A 32 15.41 -17.17 -3.90
C ALA A 32 16.76 -16.62 -4.42
N ARG A 33 17.37 -15.66 -3.71
CA ARG A 33 18.59 -14.93 -4.14
C ARG A 33 18.49 -14.36 -5.56
N THR A 34 17.28 -14.09 -6.01
CA THR A 34 16.97 -13.52 -7.32
C THR A 34 15.79 -12.57 -7.18
N SER A 35 15.77 -11.53 -8.00
CA SER A 35 14.65 -10.60 -8.11
C SER A 35 13.51 -11.16 -8.98
N ALA A 36 13.67 -12.36 -9.56
CA ALA A 36 12.66 -13.00 -10.40
C ALA A 36 11.33 -13.18 -9.65
N GLY A 37 10.29 -12.49 -10.12
CA GLY A 37 8.94 -12.52 -9.55
C GLY A 37 8.51 -11.26 -8.80
N VAL A 38 9.42 -10.30 -8.54
CA VAL A 38 9.08 -9.00 -7.93
C VAL A 38 9.28 -7.87 -8.94
N SER A 39 8.20 -7.12 -9.23
CA SER A 39 8.26 -5.98 -10.13
C SER A 39 8.84 -4.75 -9.43
N LEU A 40 10.03 -4.32 -9.87
CA LEU A 40 10.70 -3.11 -9.38
C LEU A 40 9.83 -1.86 -9.57
N ASN A 41 9.19 -1.74 -10.74
CA ASN A 41 8.31 -0.60 -11.04
C ASN A 41 7.10 -0.55 -10.10
N SER A 42 6.52 -1.70 -9.76
CA SER A 42 5.42 -1.78 -8.80
C SER A 42 5.86 -1.34 -7.41
N LEU A 43 7.06 -1.74 -6.97
CA LEU A 43 7.61 -1.35 -5.67
C LEU A 43 7.91 0.16 -5.60
N LEU A 44 8.48 0.74 -6.66
CA LEU A 44 8.71 2.18 -6.71
C LEU A 44 7.39 2.97 -6.69
N LEU A 45 6.37 2.51 -7.40
CA LEU A 45 5.06 3.15 -7.42
C LEU A 45 4.40 3.13 -6.02
N GLU A 46 4.53 1.99 -5.31
CA GLU A 46 4.06 1.83 -3.94
C GLU A 46 4.79 2.78 -2.98
N LEU A 47 6.12 2.83 -3.07
CA LEU A 47 6.97 3.70 -2.25
C LEU A 47 6.66 5.19 -2.46
N VAL A 48 6.50 5.61 -3.72
CA VAL A 48 6.04 6.98 -4.04
C VAL A 48 4.66 7.26 -3.46
N GLY A 49 3.72 6.30 -3.57
CA GLY A 49 2.37 6.46 -3.06
C GLY A 49 2.30 6.60 -1.53
N PHE A 50 3.15 5.85 -0.80
CA PHE A 50 3.28 5.99 0.65
C PHE A 50 3.95 7.29 1.06
N LEU A 51 4.99 7.71 0.33
CA LEU A 51 5.66 8.99 0.61
C LEU A 51 4.72 10.16 0.38
N VAL A 52 4.02 10.23 -0.75
CA VAL A 52 3.04 11.30 -1.03
C VAL A 52 1.96 11.34 0.06
N PHE A 53 1.44 10.18 0.47
CA PHE A 53 0.42 10.11 1.51
C PHE A 53 0.93 10.57 2.88
N MET A 54 2.13 10.13 3.27
CA MET A 54 2.77 10.53 4.52
C MET A 54 3.10 12.03 4.51
N SER A 55 3.66 12.55 3.40
CA SER A 55 3.93 13.98 3.25
C SER A 55 2.64 14.80 3.41
N TYR A 56 1.55 14.34 2.79
CA TYR A 56 0.25 15.02 2.89
C TYR A 56 -0.21 15.10 4.34
N GLN A 57 -0.19 13.99 5.08
CA GLN A 57 -0.60 14.00 6.49
C GLN A 57 0.31 14.85 7.38
N MET A 58 1.63 14.85 7.13
CA MET A 58 2.58 15.70 7.84
C MET A 58 2.39 17.19 7.53
N TYR A 59 2.09 17.53 6.27
CA TYR A 59 1.88 18.91 5.84
C TYR A 59 0.64 19.55 6.47
N TYR A 60 -0.40 18.77 6.70
CA TYR A 60 -1.63 19.21 7.35
C TYR A 60 -1.66 18.98 8.87
N ASP A 61 -0.49 18.69 9.49
CA ASP A 61 -0.33 18.49 10.94
C ASP A 61 -1.30 17.47 11.55
N TYR A 62 -1.55 16.36 10.84
CA TYR A 62 -2.43 15.31 11.36
C TYR A 62 -1.82 14.59 12.58
N PRO A 63 -2.65 13.99 13.44
CA PRO A 63 -2.16 13.24 14.60
C PRO A 63 -1.23 12.08 14.17
N PRO A 64 -0.03 11.91 14.78
CA PRO A 64 0.94 10.91 14.34
C PRO A 64 0.41 9.49 14.19
N LEU A 65 -0.56 9.07 15.01
CA LEU A 65 -1.16 7.73 14.95
C LEU A 65 -1.87 7.46 13.60
N THR A 66 -2.30 8.49 12.86
CA THR A 66 -2.98 8.32 11.57
C THR A 66 -2.05 7.94 10.43
N TYR A 67 -0.75 8.21 10.58
CA TYR A 67 0.26 7.87 9.57
C TYR A 67 1.45 7.06 10.08
N LEU A 68 1.52 6.70 11.37
CA LEU A 68 2.68 6.00 11.95
C LEU A 68 3.02 4.67 11.27
N GLU A 69 2.06 4.02 10.61
CA GLU A 69 2.27 2.81 9.84
C GLU A 69 3.05 3.03 8.54
N TYR A 70 2.93 4.20 7.91
CA TYR A 70 3.57 4.48 6.61
C TYR A 70 5.09 4.58 6.69
N PRO A 71 5.72 5.22 7.69
CA PRO A 71 7.17 5.16 7.89
C PRO A 71 7.70 3.72 7.98
N ILE A 72 6.96 2.84 8.65
CA ILE A 72 7.34 1.42 8.80
C ILE A 72 7.25 0.72 7.45
N LEU A 73 6.16 0.90 6.71
CA LEU A 73 5.99 0.34 5.36
C LEU A 73 7.06 0.85 4.38
N ILE A 74 7.35 2.16 4.41
CA ILE A 74 8.40 2.79 3.61
C ILE A 74 9.76 2.16 3.91
N ALA A 75 10.10 1.98 5.20
CA ALA A 75 11.35 1.34 5.59
C ALA A 75 11.45 -0.11 5.08
N GLN A 76 10.35 -0.87 5.16
CA GLN A 76 10.31 -2.24 4.64
C GLN A 76 10.45 -2.30 3.11
N ASP A 77 9.80 -1.40 2.39
CA ASP A 77 9.89 -1.33 0.92
C ASP A 77 11.28 -0.88 0.46
N VAL A 78 11.94 0.01 1.20
CA VAL A 78 13.34 0.38 0.94
C VAL A 78 14.26 -0.83 1.13
N ILE A 79 14.05 -1.64 2.17
CA ILE A 79 14.82 -2.88 2.37
C ILE A 79 14.63 -3.84 1.19
N VAL A 80 13.39 -4.04 0.74
CA VAL A 80 13.09 -4.88 -0.45
C VAL A 80 13.77 -4.31 -1.70
N LEU A 81 13.71 -2.98 -1.90
CA LEU A 81 14.34 -2.31 -3.04
C LEU A 81 15.86 -2.52 -3.06
N LEU A 82 16.50 -2.38 -1.90
CA LEU A 82 17.94 -2.61 -1.75
C LEU A 82 18.32 -4.06 -2.04
N LEU A 83 17.52 -5.03 -1.58
CA LEU A 83 17.74 -6.44 -1.88
C LEU A 83 17.61 -6.73 -3.39
N ILE A 84 16.60 -6.18 -4.06
CA ILE A 84 16.44 -6.32 -5.52
C ILE A 84 17.64 -5.73 -6.26
N LEU A 85 18.08 -4.53 -5.88
CA LEU A 85 19.24 -3.87 -6.51
C LEU A 85 20.54 -4.63 -6.24
N HIS A 86 20.70 -5.20 -5.05
CA HIS A 86 21.83 -6.06 -4.69
C HIS A 86 21.88 -7.31 -5.57
N TYR A 87 20.76 -8.04 -5.70
CA TYR A 87 20.70 -9.25 -6.54
C TYR A 87 20.84 -8.94 -8.03
N ASN A 88 20.39 -7.77 -8.49
CA ASN A 88 20.57 -7.30 -9.87
C ASN A 88 21.98 -6.72 -10.14
N ARG A 89 22.89 -6.73 -9.15
CA ARG A 89 24.23 -6.11 -9.20
C ARG A 89 24.25 -4.62 -9.61
N ASN A 90 23.11 -3.94 -9.46
CA ASN A 90 22.87 -2.58 -9.92
C ASN A 90 22.80 -1.59 -8.74
N LEU A 91 23.64 -1.78 -7.73
CA LEU A 91 23.69 -0.94 -6.52
C LEU A 91 23.95 0.54 -6.80
N LYS A 92 24.58 0.88 -7.94
CA LYS A 92 24.79 2.28 -8.36
C LYS A 92 23.48 3.06 -8.54
N HIS A 93 22.40 2.38 -8.94
CA HIS A 93 21.08 3.01 -9.07
C HIS A 93 20.43 3.30 -7.71
N SER A 94 20.88 2.67 -6.62
CA SER A 94 20.37 2.95 -5.28
C SER A 94 20.54 4.41 -4.87
N LEU A 95 21.67 5.03 -5.24
CA LEU A 95 21.94 6.43 -4.93
C LEU A 95 21.01 7.37 -5.71
N ILE A 96 20.71 7.03 -6.97
CA ILE A 96 19.77 7.76 -7.81
C ILE A 96 18.36 7.69 -7.22
N TYR A 97 17.91 6.50 -6.80
CA TYR A 97 16.62 6.36 -6.15
C TYR A 97 16.56 7.13 -4.83
N ALA A 98 17.60 7.07 -3.99
CA ALA A 98 17.66 7.85 -2.77
C ALA A 98 17.56 9.36 -3.04
N ALA A 99 18.29 9.87 -4.03
CA ALA A 99 18.23 11.27 -4.44
C ALA A 99 16.84 11.66 -4.98
N LEU A 100 16.21 10.79 -5.78
CA LEU A 100 14.84 11.01 -6.28
C LEU A 100 13.81 11.05 -5.16
N PHE A 101 13.93 10.18 -4.16
CA PHE A 101 13.02 10.15 -3.02
C PHE A 101 13.17 11.37 -2.11
N VAL A 102 14.42 11.73 -1.77
CA VAL A 102 14.69 12.92 -0.94
C VAL A 102 14.31 14.20 -1.67
N GLY A 103 14.70 14.32 -2.95
CA GLY A 103 14.34 15.48 -3.78
C GLY A 103 12.83 15.58 -4.02
N GLY A 104 12.18 14.46 -4.30
CA GLY A 104 10.72 14.39 -4.47
C GLY A 104 9.97 14.78 -3.20
N TRP A 105 10.41 14.30 -2.02
CA TRP A 105 9.83 14.68 -0.74
C TRP A 105 9.91 16.19 -0.49
N GLN A 106 11.09 16.79 -0.69
CA GLN A 106 11.28 18.23 -0.52
C GLN A 106 10.38 19.03 -1.48
N LEU A 107 10.30 18.61 -2.75
CA LEU A 107 9.48 19.26 -3.77
C LEU A 107 7.98 19.20 -3.45
N LEU A 108 7.49 18.07 -2.92
CA LEU A 108 6.09 17.90 -2.52
C LEU A 108 5.67 18.91 -1.44
N THR A 109 6.57 19.24 -0.53
CA THR A 109 6.28 20.15 0.59
C THR A 109 6.42 21.64 0.27
N VAL A 110 6.84 22.01 -0.94
CA VAL A 110 7.10 23.42 -1.30
C VAL A 110 5.81 24.24 -1.39
N GLN A 111 4.76 23.70 -2.00
CA GLN A 111 3.49 24.42 -2.18
C GLN A 111 2.28 23.52 -1.97
N LYS A 112 1.23 24.08 -1.36
CA LYS A 112 -0.03 23.38 -1.04
C LYS A 112 -0.68 22.70 -2.25
N TRP A 113 -0.74 23.37 -3.40
CA TRP A 113 -1.36 22.79 -4.59
C TRP A 113 -0.59 21.57 -5.13
N VAL A 114 0.74 21.52 -4.93
CA VAL A 114 1.58 20.40 -5.37
C VAL A 114 1.24 19.15 -4.57
N ILE A 115 1.09 19.28 -3.25
CA ILE A 115 0.79 18.14 -2.39
C ILE A 115 -0.65 17.64 -2.57
N ASP A 116 -1.61 18.55 -2.73
CA ASP A 116 -3.01 18.20 -2.99
C ASP A 116 -3.19 17.50 -4.35
N LEU A 117 -2.49 18.00 -5.37
CA LEU A 117 -2.46 17.40 -6.71
C LEU A 117 -1.77 16.03 -6.68
N ALA A 118 -0.61 15.92 -6.03
CA ALA A 118 0.11 14.66 -5.90
C ALA A 118 -0.74 13.60 -5.19
N MET A 119 -1.44 13.99 -4.13
CA MET A 119 -2.35 13.12 -3.39
C MET A 119 -3.54 12.65 -4.24
N SER A 120 -4.12 13.55 -5.04
CA SER A 120 -5.19 13.23 -5.99
C SER A 120 -4.72 12.26 -7.07
N LEU A 121 -3.59 12.56 -7.72
CA LEU A 121 -2.98 11.72 -8.74
C LEU A 121 -2.61 10.33 -8.18
N CYS A 122 -2.04 10.27 -6.98
CA CYS A 122 -1.74 9.01 -6.30
C CYS A 122 -3.00 8.15 -6.13
N THR A 123 -4.13 8.77 -5.80
CA THR A 123 -5.42 8.09 -5.63
C THR A 123 -5.92 7.56 -6.98
N PHE A 124 -5.88 8.37 -8.04
CA PHE A 124 -6.26 7.95 -9.39
C PHE A 124 -5.39 6.81 -9.93
N ILE A 125 -4.07 6.92 -9.78
CA ILE A 125 -3.12 5.88 -10.22
C ILE A 125 -3.38 4.57 -9.46
N SER A 126 -3.59 4.65 -8.15
CA SER A 126 -3.90 3.48 -7.32
C SER A 126 -5.22 2.84 -7.76
N ALA A 127 -6.26 3.64 -8.01
CA ALA A 127 -7.55 3.15 -8.48
C ALA A 127 -7.44 2.47 -9.85
N GLY A 128 -6.74 3.11 -10.80
CA GLY A 128 -6.47 2.55 -12.12
C GLY A 128 -5.69 1.23 -12.07
N SER A 129 -4.71 1.11 -11.18
CA SER A 129 -3.94 -0.14 -10.96
C SER A 129 -4.84 -1.28 -10.47
N LYS A 130 -5.75 -1.00 -9.53
CA LYS A 130 -6.72 -2.01 -9.03
C LYS A 130 -7.72 -2.43 -10.11
N LEU A 131 -8.19 -1.49 -10.92
CA LEU A 131 -9.06 -1.78 -12.07
C LEU A 131 -8.35 -2.61 -13.13
N ALA A 132 -7.09 -2.31 -13.43
CA ALA A 132 -6.28 -3.10 -14.36
C ALA A 132 -6.06 -4.54 -13.84
N GLN A 133 -5.82 -4.70 -12.53
CA GLN A 133 -5.71 -6.02 -11.90
C GLN A 133 -7.04 -6.80 -11.98
N LEU A 134 -8.16 -6.13 -11.76
CA LEU A 134 -9.49 -6.72 -11.92
C LEU A 134 -9.74 -7.17 -13.37
N GLN A 135 -9.39 -6.34 -14.35
CA GLN A 135 -9.53 -6.67 -15.77
C GLN A 135 -8.64 -7.86 -16.18
N CYS A 136 -7.41 -7.92 -15.64
CA CYS A 136 -6.51 -9.04 -15.84
C CYS A 136 -7.13 -10.33 -15.30
N LEU A 137 -7.66 -10.29 -14.07
CA LEU A 137 -8.30 -11.42 -13.41
C LEU A 137 -9.54 -11.93 -14.16
N TRP A 138 -10.36 -11.03 -14.72
CA TRP A 138 -11.49 -11.42 -15.57
C TRP A 138 -11.07 -12.08 -16.88
N ARG A 139 -9.93 -11.67 -17.45
CA ARG A 139 -9.39 -12.27 -18.67
C ARG A 139 -8.72 -13.61 -18.42
N SER A 140 -7.93 -13.74 -17.36
CA SER A 140 -7.22 -14.98 -17.05
C SER A 140 -8.14 -16.05 -16.48
N LYS A 141 -9.20 -15.65 -15.75
CA LYS A 141 -10.06 -16.54 -14.94
C LYS A 141 -9.29 -17.44 -13.96
N ASP A 142 -8.03 -17.11 -13.71
CA ASP A 142 -7.15 -17.84 -12.81
C ASP A 142 -6.77 -16.89 -11.67
N SER A 143 -7.32 -17.18 -10.49
CA SER A 143 -7.04 -16.44 -9.26
C SER A 143 -5.86 -17.02 -8.47
N GLY A 144 -5.19 -18.07 -8.97
CA GLY A 144 -4.14 -18.79 -8.25
C GLY A 144 -2.94 -17.94 -7.86
N GLN A 145 -2.64 -16.89 -8.62
CA GLN A 145 -1.55 -15.95 -8.32
C GLN A 145 -1.96 -14.83 -7.34
N VAL A 146 -3.26 -14.68 -7.05
CA VAL A 146 -3.81 -13.55 -6.29
C VAL A 146 -4.38 -14.05 -4.95
N SER A 147 -3.69 -13.75 -3.85
CA SER A 147 -4.08 -14.22 -2.52
C SER A 147 -5.34 -13.51 -2.00
N THR A 148 -6.44 -14.24 -1.81
CA THR A 148 -7.68 -13.74 -1.20
C THR A 148 -7.44 -13.08 0.15
N LEU A 149 -6.50 -13.62 0.96
CA LEU A 149 -6.17 -13.09 2.27
C LEU A 149 -5.53 -11.70 2.18
N THR A 150 -4.65 -11.47 1.21
CA THR A 150 -3.98 -10.17 1.01
C THR A 150 -5.00 -9.08 0.68
N TRP A 151 -5.97 -9.38 -0.18
CA TRP A 151 -7.01 -8.43 -0.56
C TRP A 151 -8.07 -8.21 0.53
N GLY A 152 -8.40 -9.27 1.28
CA GLY A 152 -9.24 -9.17 2.48
C GLY A 152 -8.60 -8.28 3.56
N LEU A 153 -7.32 -8.49 3.87
CA LEU A 153 -6.58 -7.65 4.82
C LEU A 153 -6.47 -6.20 4.33
N ALA A 154 -6.20 -5.97 3.04
CA ALA A 154 -6.18 -4.63 2.46
C ALA A 154 -7.54 -3.91 2.58
N THR A 155 -8.63 -4.65 2.41
CA THR A 155 -10.01 -4.14 2.61
C THR A 155 -10.24 -3.76 4.07
N TYR A 156 -9.88 -4.64 5.00
CA TYR A 156 -9.98 -4.38 6.44
C TYR A 156 -9.19 -3.12 6.84
N THR A 157 -7.94 -3.00 6.40
CA THR A 157 -7.09 -1.83 6.66
C THR A 157 -7.70 -0.54 6.13
N CYS A 158 -8.23 -0.55 4.89
CA CYS A 158 -8.87 0.65 4.34
C CYS A 158 -10.14 1.02 5.12
N MET A 159 -10.94 0.04 5.55
CA MET A 159 -12.14 0.28 6.35
C MET A 159 -11.81 0.83 7.75
N ALA A 160 -10.79 0.28 8.42
CA ALA A 160 -10.28 0.81 9.68
C ALA A 160 -9.78 2.25 9.53
N ARG A 161 -9.18 2.57 8.37
CA ARG A 161 -8.74 3.92 8.04
C ARG A 161 -9.89 4.88 7.75
N ILE A 162 -10.97 4.46 7.09
CA ILE A 162 -12.21 5.26 6.97
C ILE A 162 -12.71 5.66 8.35
N PHE A 163 -12.84 4.68 9.26
CA PHE A 163 -13.34 4.92 10.62
C PHE A 163 -12.43 5.87 11.41
N THR A 164 -11.12 5.62 11.42
CA THR A 164 -10.18 6.45 12.18
C THR A 164 -10.09 7.86 11.58
N THR A 165 -9.99 8.02 10.26
CA THR A 165 -9.95 9.34 9.61
C THR A 165 -11.23 10.14 9.83
N ALA A 166 -12.41 9.49 9.76
CA ALA A 166 -13.68 10.17 10.00
C ALA A 166 -13.78 10.76 11.42
N ILE A 167 -13.12 10.12 12.40
CA ILE A 167 -13.13 10.57 13.79
C ILE A 167 -11.99 11.54 14.10
N THR A 168 -10.78 11.33 13.58
CA THR A 168 -9.60 12.12 13.96
C THR A 168 -9.47 13.42 13.20
N THR A 169 -9.79 13.40 11.91
CA THR A 169 -9.36 14.45 10.99
C THR A 169 -10.52 15.00 10.15
N ALA A 170 -11.51 14.16 9.84
CA ALA A 170 -12.66 14.47 8.99
C ALA A 170 -12.28 15.07 7.61
N ASP A 171 -11.07 14.77 7.13
CA ASP A 171 -10.61 15.26 5.83
C ASP A 171 -11.28 14.48 4.69
N THR A 172 -12.02 15.22 3.86
CA THR A 172 -12.82 14.66 2.76
C THR A 172 -11.94 14.02 1.68
N GLN A 173 -10.75 14.56 1.39
CA GLN A 173 -9.87 14.05 0.35
C GLN A 173 -9.28 12.69 0.76
N VAL A 174 -8.83 12.57 2.01
CA VAL A 174 -8.32 11.30 2.56
C VAL A 174 -9.44 10.27 2.69
N LEU A 175 -10.63 10.70 3.12
CA LEU A 175 -11.80 9.83 3.23
C LEU A 175 -12.22 9.27 1.87
N ILE A 176 -12.32 10.12 0.83
CA ILE A 176 -12.63 9.70 -0.54
C ILE A 176 -11.62 8.66 -1.03
N ARG A 177 -10.31 8.88 -0.80
CA ARG A 177 -9.29 7.88 -1.16
C ARG A 177 -9.58 6.53 -0.50
N PHE A 178 -9.81 6.49 0.82
CA PHE A 178 -10.03 5.23 1.50
C PHE A 178 -11.35 4.55 1.10
N VAL A 179 -12.40 5.32 0.84
CA VAL A 179 -13.68 4.79 0.31
C VAL A 179 -13.47 4.15 -1.06
N VAL A 180 -12.83 4.87 -2.00
CA VAL A 180 -12.52 4.37 -3.34
C VAL A 180 -11.67 3.09 -3.26
N MET A 181 -10.62 3.09 -2.43
CA MET A 181 -9.77 1.90 -2.26
C MET A 181 -10.53 0.73 -1.63
N THR A 182 -11.40 0.97 -0.66
CA THR A 182 -12.20 -0.08 -0.01
C THR A 182 -13.14 -0.73 -1.00
N VAL A 183 -13.85 0.06 -1.83
CA VAL A 183 -14.76 -0.46 -2.86
C VAL A 183 -14.00 -1.28 -3.90
N LEU A 184 -12.87 -0.79 -4.38
CA LEU A 184 -12.05 -1.51 -5.36
C LEU A 184 -11.43 -2.78 -4.77
N ASN A 185 -10.91 -2.73 -3.55
CA ASN A 185 -10.35 -3.91 -2.87
C ASN A 185 -11.44 -4.95 -2.58
N MET A 186 -12.64 -4.55 -2.17
CA MET A 186 -13.81 -5.43 -2.03
C MET A 186 -14.14 -6.12 -3.35
N TRP A 187 -14.21 -5.35 -4.44
CA TRP A 187 -14.54 -5.90 -5.76
C TRP A 187 -13.49 -6.92 -6.21
N VAL A 188 -12.21 -6.61 -6.07
CA VAL A 188 -11.15 -7.57 -6.39
C VAL A 188 -11.25 -8.81 -5.48
N THR A 189 -11.49 -8.64 -4.17
CA THR A 189 -11.65 -9.76 -3.23
C THR A 189 -12.79 -10.70 -3.66
N VAL A 190 -13.98 -10.16 -3.95
CA VAL A 190 -15.14 -10.93 -4.41
C VAL A 190 -14.82 -11.66 -5.71
N THR A 191 -14.14 -10.99 -6.64
CA THR A 191 -13.77 -11.57 -7.93
C THR A 191 -12.76 -12.70 -7.77
N VAL A 192 -11.75 -12.54 -6.90
CA VAL A 192 -10.78 -13.59 -6.57
C VAL A 192 -11.48 -14.79 -5.95
N ILE A 193 -12.46 -14.60 -5.07
CA ILE A 193 -13.24 -15.70 -4.48
C ILE A 193 -14.05 -16.42 -5.55
N TYR A 194 -14.69 -15.68 -6.46
CA TYR A 194 -15.52 -16.24 -7.53
C TYR A 194 -14.72 -17.09 -8.53
N TYR A 195 -13.53 -16.63 -8.93
CA TYR A 195 -12.65 -17.37 -9.85
C TYR A 195 -11.74 -18.39 -9.17
N LYS A 196 -11.84 -18.56 -7.84
CA LYS A 196 -11.09 -19.59 -7.14
C LYS A 196 -11.65 -20.95 -7.54
N PRO A 197 -10.89 -21.82 -8.23
CA PRO A 197 -11.37 -23.15 -8.55
C PRO A 197 -11.72 -23.84 -7.22
N HIS A 198 -12.95 -24.35 -7.11
CA HIS A 198 -13.29 -25.28 -6.04
C HIS A 198 -12.29 -26.43 -6.14
N ALA A 199 -11.40 -26.54 -5.17
CA ALA A 199 -10.52 -27.68 -5.05
C ALA A 199 -11.43 -28.90 -4.89
N ILE A 200 -11.63 -29.64 -5.97
CA ILE A 200 -12.19 -30.99 -5.91
C ILE A 200 -11.20 -31.75 -5.04
N LYS A 201 -11.60 -32.06 -3.80
CA LYS A 201 -10.92 -33.06 -2.98
C LYS A 201 -10.90 -34.35 -3.81
N GLN A 202 -9.73 -34.74 -4.29
CA GLN A 202 -9.50 -36.12 -4.68
C GLN A 202 -9.38 -36.90 -3.37
N ASP A 203 -10.51 -37.46 -2.93
CA ASP A 203 -10.54 -38.58 -1.98
C ASP A 203 -10.47 -39.90 -2.76
#